data_AF-A0AAD7A2H6-F1
#
_entry.id   AF-A0AAD7A2H6-F1
#
_cell.length_a   1.000
_cell.length_b   1.000
_cell.length_c   1.000
_cell.angle_alpha   90.00
_cell.angle_beta   90.00
_cell.angle_gamma   90.00
#
_symmetry.space_group_name_H-M   'P 1'
#
loop_
_entity.id
_entity.type
_entity.pdbx_description
1 polymer ?
#
loop_
_entity_poly.entity_id
_entity_poly.type
_entity_poly.pdbx_seq_one_letter_code
_entity_poly.pdbx_strand_id
1 'polypeptide(L)'
;MSILSLRRRPSGLMFAPSHQLNLLPPQSRVLAFCSVAYASLSSFHPAVLGDGPRPESFLDHDFFSSSPELLGCGIRRGPAYRVLRSQALKAAWEVGIILLPTNENAASCYLLDLMEQSDVGSAGRPWASAYIAHVRALAPVWRAASYTATDASDWAGFLMGEALISARSRTPLVVSPQDQLLLAGPEPPSLEALLASLERSVDESNLSVLGASMRPYMFHVTSLSRQLYDTITGDFARTNPLSEVAVLNLLDSLYKVHSILSLLLDRIDIVTNAPGANPPVVIQDASIDVVARAAAYGGCFGFSGLVLPLYRELQYRDISDATPQSERTRDRMRMLRGQVHNLAVLGGRELARGIRYLPKIHYSPTHWATTRMWAEFVAEQAELDGGAPLSPEAARDLETFADALKLLGYSLEAASTPQTFALIERLEGHVNNALVAMFLPIVDAPWGQSDGDMVLHPDNF
;
A
#
# COMPACT_ATOMS: atom_id res chain seq x y z
N MET A 1 3.19 -4.12 -13.92
CA MET A 1 4.17 -5.01 -14.57
C MET A 1 5.14 -5.50 -13.52
N SER A 2 5.04 -6.76 -13.08
CA SER A 2 6.19 -7.34 -12.38
C SER A 2 7.36 -7.24 -13.34
N ILE A 3 8.50 -6.75 -12.88
CA ILE A 3 9.79 -6.79 -13.61
C ILE A 3 10.07 -8.23 -14.12
N LEU A 4 9.37 -9.23 -13.59
CA LEU A 4 9.32 -10.62 -14.05
C LEU A 4 8.65 -10.85 -15.42
N SER A 5 7.68 -10.03 -15.87
CA SER A 5 7.07 -10.19 -17.22
C SER A 5 7.97 -9.70 -18.37
N LEU A 6 9.00 -8.89 -18.06
CA LEU A 6 10.09 -8.55 -18.98
C LEU A 6 11.15 -9.66 -19.10
N ARG A 7 11.00 -10.81 -18.42
CA ARG A 7 11.88 -11.99 -18.59
C ARG A 7 11.81 -12.61 -19.99
N ARG A 8 10.83 -12.26 -20.82
CA ARG A 8 10.85 -12.60 -22.25
C ARG A 8 11.64 -11.54 -22.99
N ARG A 9 12.94 -11.82 -23.13
CA ARG A 9 13.96 -11.07 -23.88
C ARG A 9 13.33 -10.00 -24.80
N PRO A 10 13.48 -8.70 -24.52
CA PRO A 10 13.49 -7.75 -25.60
C PRO A 10 14.72 -8.11 -26.45
N SER A 11 14.50 -8.82 -27.56
CA SER A 11 15.53 -9.32 -28.48
C SER A 11 16.38 -8.23 -29.16
N GLY A 12 16.40 -7.01 -28.62
CA GLY A 12 17.17 -5.87 -29.13
C GLY A 12 17.78 -4.94 -28.08
N LEU A 13 17.57 -5.17 -26.77
CA LEU A 13 18.07 -4.24 -25.72
C LEU A 13 19.48 -4.57 -25.18
N MET A 14 20.05 -5.73 -25.55
CA MET A 14 21.31 -6.21 -24.94
C MET A 14 22.60 -5.91 -25.70
N PHE A 15 22.59 -5.21 -26.85
CA PHE A 15 23.83 -4.86 -27.53
C PHE A 15 23.75 -3.48 -28.21
N ALA A 16 23.58 -2.42 -27.42
CA ALA A 16 24.06 -1.11 -27.83
C ALA A 16 25.54 -1.03 -27.41
N PRO A 17 26.52 -0.96 -28.34
CA PRO A 17 27.94 -0.88 -28.02
C PRO A 17 28.36 0.47 -27.41
N SER A 18 27.42 1.36 -27.10
CA SER A 18 27.70 2.67 -26.53
C SER A 18 26.58 3.12 -25.58
N HIS A 19 26.94 3.90 -24.56
CA HIS A 19 26.03 4.52 -23.60
C HIS A 19 25.11 5.62 -24.23
N GLN A 20 25.06 5.72 -25.56
CA GLN A 20 24.34 6.76 -26.28
C GLN A 20 22.89 6.35 -26.53
N LEU A 21 21.99 6.76 -25.63
CA LEU A 21 20.54 6.52 -25.75
C LEU A 21 19.94 7.02 -27.08
N ASN A 22 20.55 8.02 -27.70
CA ASN A 22 20.11 8.62 -28.96
C ASN A 22 20.20 7.68 -30.17
N LEU A 23 20.95 6.58 -30.07
CA LEU A 23 21.08 5.59 -31.14
C LEU A 23 19.97 4.52 -31.11
N LEU A 24 19.16 4.47 -30.04
CA LEU A 24 18.06 3.53 -29.92
C LEU A 24 16.89 3.92 -30.85
N PRO A 25 16.09 2.95 -31.31
CA PRO A 25 14.81 3.22 -31.97
C PRO A 25 13.93 4.15 -31.11
N PRO A 26 13.07 5.00 -31.72
CA PRO A 26 12.36 6.05 -30.99
C PRO A 26 11.64 5.58 -29.72
N GLN A 27 10.87 4.48 -29.79
CA GLN A 27 10.12 3.93 -28.65
C GLN A 27 11.06 3.34 -27.59
N SER A 28 12.09 2.59 -28.00
CA SER A 28 13.09 2.03 -27.09
C SER A 28 13.89 3.13 -26.38
N ARG A 29 14.16 4.25 -27.07
CA ARG A 29 14.79 5.43 -26.48
C ARG A 29 13.92 6.06 -25.39
N VAL A 30 12.63 6.23 -25.63
CA VAL A 30 11.70 6.73 -24.61
C VAL A 30 11.66 5.82 -23.40
N LEU A 31 11.54 4.50 -23.62
CA LEU A 31 11.56 3.53 -22.53
C LEU A 31 12.86 3.64 -21.73
N ALA A 32 14.01 3.74 -22.40
CA ALA A 32 15.30 3.88 -21.73
C ALA A 32 15.36 5.15 -20.87
N PHE A 33 14.89 6.30 -21.38
CA PHE A 33 14.80 7.53 -20.57
C PHE A 33 13.87 7.36 -19.37
N CYS A 34 12.69 6.74 -19.54
CA CYS A 34 11.76 6.46 -18.44
C CYS A 34 12.38 5.55 -17.39
N SER A 35 13.09 4.49 -17.81
CA SER A 35 13.78 3.57 -16.90
C SER A 35 14.91 4.26 -16.15
N VAL A 36 15.73 5.08 -16.81
CA VAL A 36 16.80 5.84 -16.16
C VAL A 36 16.22 6.84 -15.16
N ALA A 37 15.16 7.57 -15.53
CA ALA A 37 14.50 8.51 -14.64
C ALA A 37 13.92 7.80 -13.40
N TYR A 38 13.18 6.71 -13.59
CA TYR A 38 12.62 5.95 -12.48
C TYR A 38 13.70 5.31 -11.59
N ALA A 39 14.70 4.65 -12.19
CA ALA A 39 15.81 4.04 -11.45
C ALA A 39 16.67 5.05 -10.71
N SER A 40 16.68 6.31 -11.14
CA SER A 40 17.38 7.36 -10.41
C SER A 40 16.85 7.47 -8.98
N LEU A 41 15.53 7.28 -8.75
CA LEU A 41 14.87 7.37 -7.43
C LEU A 41 15.43 6.39 -6.39
N SER A 42 16.11 5.33 -6.79
CA SER A 42 16.74 4.38 -5.86
C SER A 42 18.27 4.35 -5.99
N SER A 43 18.87 5.22 -6.82
CA SER A 43 20.31 5.15 -7.11
C SER A 43 21.17 5.71 -5.98
N PHE A 44 22.17 4.95 -5.53
CA PHE A 44 23.22 5.40 -4.61
C PHE A 44 24.49 5.89 -5.32
N HIS A 45 24.46 6.03 -6.66
CA HIS A 45 25.59 6.51 -7.44
C HIS A 45 25.84 8.00 -7.15
N PRO A 46 27.10 8.44 -6.92
CA PRO A 46 27.40 9.84 -6.55
C PRO A 46 26.87 10.87 -7.56
N ALA A 47 26.93 10.57 -8.86
CA ALA A 47 26.41 11.46 -9.89
C ALA A 47 24.89 11.68 -9.85
N VAL A 48 24.14 10.81 -9.15
CA VAL A 48 22.68 10.91 -9.01
C VAL A 48 22.30 11.37 -7.61
N LEU A 49 22.91 10.78 -6.58
CA LEU A 49 22.62 11.07 -5.18
C LEU A 49 23.27 12.37 -4.69
N GLY A 50 24.40 12.78 -5.28
CA GLY A 50 25.22 13.90 -4.82
C GLY A 50 26.16 13.54 -3.65
N ASP A 51 26.87 14.56 -3.16
CA ASP A 51 27.86 14.43 -2.09
C ASP A 51 27.23 14.19 -0.71
N GLY A 52 27.92 13.44 0.15
CA GLY A 52 27.54 13.13 1.53
C GLY A 52 27.35 11.62 1.79
N PRO A 53 26.80 11.24 2.98
CA PRO A 53 26.61 9.84 3.35
C PRO A 53 25.78 9.08 2.32
N ARG A 54 26.17 7.85 1.98
CA ARG A 54 25.47 7.03 0.99
C ARG A 54 25.74 5.55 1.28
N PRO A 55 24.80 4.65 0.95
CA PRO A 55 25.05 3.24 1.11
C PRO A 55 26.08 2.77 0.07
N GLU A 56 26.89 1.79 0.43
CA GLU A 56 27.84 1.18 -0.51
C GLU A 56 27.15 0.18 -1.44
N SER A 57 26.01 -0.37 -0.99
CA SER A 57 25.18 -1.29 -1.77
C SER A 57 23.74 -1.27 -1.28
N PHE A 58 22.84 -1.89 -2.05
CA PHE A 58 21.47 -2.15 -1.58
C PHE A 58 21.40 -3.14 -0.40
N LEU A 59 22.51 -3.77 0.00
CA LEU A 59 22.57 -4.69 1.14
C LEU A 59 23.10 -4.01 2.42
N ASP A 60 23.33 -2.70 2.38
CA ASP A 60 23.89 -1.93 3.50
C ASP A 60 22.86 -1.77 4.64
N HIS A 61 22.82 -2.77 5.51
CA HIS A 61 21.88 -2.85 6.61
C HIS A 61 21.96 -1.68 7.56
N ASP A 62 23.17 -1.32 7.96
CA ASP A 62 23.40 -0.31 8.99
C ASP A 62 22.92 1.05 8.47
N PHE A 63 23.14 1.34 7.19
CA PHE A 63 22.60 2.52 6.55
C PHE A 63 21.07 2.52 6.53
N PHE A 64 20.43 1.43 6.12
CA PHE A 64 18.97 1.40 5.97
C PHE A 64 18.19 1.12 7.26
N SER A 65 18.82 0.66 8.34
CA SER A 65 18.12 0.40 9.61
C SER A 65 18.09 1.59 10.55
N SER A 66 19.10 2.47 10.49
CA SER A 66 19.37 3.39 11.61
C SER A 66 19.88 4.76 11.19
N SER A 67 20.01 5.06 9.90
CA SER A 67 20.56 6.33 9.43
C SER A 67 19.53 7.48 9.50
N PRO A 68 19.73 8.52 10.33
CA PRO A 68 18.93 9.75 10.27
C PRO A 68 19.10 10.46 8.90
N GLU A 69 20.10 10.10 8.12
CA GLU A 69 20.42 10.68 6.82
C GLU A 69 19.58 10.14 5.65
N LEU A 70 18.74 9.11 5.87
CA LEU A 70 17.86 8.56 4.82
C LEU A 70 16.99 9.65 4.18
N LEU A 71 16.39 10.51 4.99
CA LEU A 71 15.55 11.61 4.52
C LEU A 71 16.33 12.62 3.66
N GLY A 72 17.61 12.83 3.96
CA GLY A 72 18.49 13.72 3.21
C GLY A 72 18.92 13.15 1.85
N CYS A 73 18.83 11.83 1.66
CA CYS A 73 19.15 11.19 0.38
C CYS A 73 18.16 11.59 -0.71
N GLY A 74 16.86 11.55 -0.43
CA GLY A 74 15.84 11.96 -1.38
C GLY A 74 15.98 13.41 -1.81
N ILE A 75 16.26 14.32 -0.87
CA ILE A 75 16.50 15.75 -1.15
C ILE A 75 17.67 15.93 -2.13
N ARG A 76 18.83 15.34 -1.82
CA ARG A 76 20.04 15.54 -2.64
C ARG A 76 19.89 14.98 -4.05
N ARG A 77 19.15 13.87 -4.20
CA ARG A 77 18.85 13.26 -5.50
C ARG A 77 17.82 14.06 -6.32
N GLY A 78 16.89 14.73 -5.65
CA GLY A 78 15.77 15.44 -6.26
C GLY A 78 16.10 16.24 -7.53
N PRO A 79 17.13 17.10 -7.53
CA PRO A 79 17.55 17.84 -8.72
C PRO A 79 17.87 16.95 -9.93
N ALA A 80 18.65 15.87 -9.73
CA ALA A 80 19.01 14.95 -10.81
C ALA A 80 17.78 14.20 -11.35
N TYR A 81 16.91 13.72 -10.45
CA TYR A 81 15.65 13.07 -10.81
C TYR A 81 14.77 13.97 -11.67
N ARG A 82 14.57 15.24 -11.27
CA ARG A 82 13.74 16.20 -12.03
C ARG A 82 14.25 16.43 -13.45
N VAL A 83 15.56 16.53 -13.63
CA VAL A 83 16.18 16.68 -14.96
C VAL A 83 15.92 15.44 -15.81
N LEU A 84 16.18 14.24 -15.28
CA LEU A 84 15.99 12.97 -15.99
C LEU A 84 14.52 12.74 -16.35
N ARG A 85 13.60 13.01 -15.41
CA ARG A 85 12.16 12.92 -15.64
C ARG A 85 11.70 13.90 -16.73
N SER A 86 12.19 15.14 -16.72
CA SER A 86 11.85 16.13 -17.74
C SER A 86 12.29 15.68 -19.14
N GLN A 87 13.47 15.04 -19.24
CA GLN A 87 13.95 14.46 -20.50
C GLN A 87 13.07 13.28 -20.95
N ALA A 88 12.66 12.40 -20.04
CA ALA A 88 11.76 11.30 -20.35
C ALA A 88 10.39 11.78 -20.85
N LEU A 89 9.79 12.76 -20.18
CA LEU A 89 8.53 13.37 -20.60
C LEU A 89 8.64 14.02 -21.96
N LYS A 90 9.69 14.81 -22.20
CA LYS A 90 9.93 15.45 -23.50
C LYS A 90 10.03 14.40 -24.61
N ALA A 91 10.83 13.35 -24.42
CA ALA A 91 10.98 12.28 -25.39
C ALA A 91 9.65 11.55 -25.66
N ALA A 92 8.86 11.29 -24.62
CA ALA A 92 7.55 10.64 -24.74
C ALA A 92 6.57 11.46 -25.59
N TRP A 93 6.55 12.79 -25.39
CA TRP A 93 5.72 13.71 -26.18
C TRP A 93 6.18 13.80 -27.64
N GLU A 94 7.47 13.95 -27.89
CA GLU A 94 8.02 14.05 -29.25
C GLU A 94 7.75 12.79 -30.09
N VAL A 95 7.81 11.61 -29.47
CA VAL A 95 7.56 10.32 -30.15
C VAL A 95 6.06 9.99 -30.24
N GLY A 96 5.22 10.57 -29.37
CA GLY A 96 3.79 10.31 -29.35
C GLY A 96 3.44 8.90 -28.86
N ILE A 97 4.06 8.44 -27.75
CA ILE A 97 3.95 7.06 -27.27
C ILE A 97 2.52 6.63 -26.86
N ILE A 98 1.59 7.57 -26.71
CA ILE A 98 0.19 7.29 -26.38
C ILE A 98 -0.57 6.69 -27.57
N LEU A 99 -0.11 6.90 -28.81
CA LEU A 99 -0.90 6.63 -30.01
C LEU A 99 -0.75 5.21 -30.55
N LEU A 100 0.43 4.60 -30.42
CA LEU A 100 0.73 3.29 -31.00
C LEU A 100 0.92 2.24 -29.91
N PRO A 101 0.11 1.17 -29.86
CA PRO A 101 0.30 0.10 -28.90
C PRO A 101 1.52 -0.75 -29.25
N THR A 102 2.57 -0.61 -28.44
CA THR A 102 3.74 -1.50 -28.41
C THR A 102 4.09 -1.81 -26.96
N ASN A 103 4.87 -2.87 -26.73
CA ASN A 103 5.32 -3.20 -25.37
C ASN A 103 6.15 -2.07 -24.75
N GLU A 104 7.00 -1.42 -25.55
CA GLU A 104 7.84 -0.29 -25.13
C GLU A 104 7.00 0.93 -24.76
N ASN A 105 5.99 1.25 -25.57
CA ASN A 105 5.10 2.38 -25.31
C ASN A 105 4.23 2.13 -24.07
N ALA A 106 3.68 0.92 -23.93
CA ALA A 106 2.96 0.52 -22.72
C ALA A 106 3.86 0.65 -21.48
N ALA A 107 5.05 0.05 -21.49
CA ALA A 107 5.98 0.13 -20.37
C ALA A 107 6.39 1.58 -20.05
N SER A 108 6.59 2.42 -21.07
CA SER A 108 6.90 3.84 -20.90
C SER A 108 5.74 4.59 -20.23
N CYS A 109 4.50 4.40 -20.69
CA CYS A 109 3.31 4.99 -20.05
C CYS A 109 3.16 4.53 -18.60
N TYR A 110 3.40 3.25 -18.31
CA TYR A 110 3.38 2.75 -16.93
C TYR A 110 4.41 3.46 -16.03
N LEU A 111 5.67 3.57 -16.47
CA LEU A 111 6.72 4.23 -15.68
C LEU A 111 6.45 5.73 -15.50
N LEU A 112 5.96 6.42 -16.53
CA LEU A 112 5.58 7.83 -16.44
C LEU A 112 4.46 8.03 -15.43
N ASP A 113 3.44 7.14 -15.43
CA ASP A 113 2.38 7.18 -14.43
C ASP A 113 2.91 6.98 -13.01
N LEU A 114 3.80 6.00 -12.80
CA LEU A 114 4.42 5.79 -11.48
C LEU A 114 5.19 7.03 -10.98
N MET A 115 5.91 7.70 -11.87
CA MET A 115 6.63 8.95 -11.55
C MET A 115 5.70 10.13 -11.30
N GLU A 116 4.52 10.16 -11.90
CA GLU A 116 3.51 11.19 -11.60
C GLU A 116 2.77 10.92 -10.30
N GLN A 117 2.59 9.65 -9.92
CA GLN A 117 2.00 9.29 -8.62
C GLN A 117 2.84 9.73 -7.42
N SER A 118 4.15 9.94 -7.58
CA SER A 118 4.99 10.51 -6.53
C SER A 118 4.79 12.01 -6.34
N ASP A 119 4.24 12.72 -7.33
CA ASP A 119 3.94 14.14 -7.23
C ASP A 119 2.54 14.35 -6.62
N VAL A 120 2.49 15.10 -5.52
CA VAL A 120 1.22 15.45 -4.87
C VAL A 120 0.44 16.42 -5.76
N GLY A 121 -0.68 15.99 -6.36
CA GLY A 121 -1.69 16.91 -6.89
C GLY A 121 -2.16 16.71 -8.33
N SER A 122 -1.74 15.68 -9.07
CA SER A 122 -2.33 15.42 -10.39
C SER A 122 -3.73 14.81 -10.24
N ALA A 123 -4.76 15.58 -10.60
CA ALA A 123 -6.15 15.10 -10.64
C ALA A 123 -6.41 14.10 -11.77
N GLY A 124 -5.51 14.02 -12.76
CA GLY A 124 -5.61 13.12 -13.91
C GLY A 124 -4.53 12.04 -13.91
N ARG A 125 -4.86 10.89 -14.53
CA ARG A 125 -3.91 9.80 -14.81
C ARG A 125 -3.89 9.46 -16.31
N PRO A 126 -3.43 10.39 -17.17
CA PRO A 126 -3.44 10.19 -18.62
C PRO A 126 -2.53 9.02 -19.03
N TRP A 127 -1.40 8.85 -18.34
CA TRP A 127 -0.48 7.76 -18.63
C TRP A 127 -1.02 6.39 -18.19
N ALA A 128 -1.70 6.26 -17.05
CA ALA A 128 -2.41 5.04 -16.70
C ALA A 128 -3.50 4.70 -17.73
N SER A 129 -4.25 5.71 -18.19
CA SER A 129 -5.30 5.52 -19.20
C SER A 129 -4.71 5.03 -20.53
N ALA A 130 -3.62 5.66 -21.00
CA ALA A 130 -2.89 5.24 -22.19
C ALA A 130 -2.29 3.84 -22.03
N TYR A 131 -1.72 3.53 -20.87
CA TYR A 131 -1.18 2.21 -20.54
C TYR A 131 -2.25 1.12 -20.66
N ILE A 132 -3.41 1.30 -20.03
CA ILE A 132 -4.49 0.32 -20.10
C ILE A 132 -5.03 0.19 -21.54
N ALA A 133 -5.12 1.29 -22.30
CA ALA A 133 -5.48 1.23 -23.71
C ALA A 133 -4.49 0.38 -24.53
N HIS A 134 -3.18 0.56 -24.31
CA HIS A 134 -2.15 -0.28 -24.94
C HIS A 134 -2.25 -1.74 -24.53
N VAL A 135 -2.45 -2.00 -23.23
CA VAL A 135 -2.64 -3.35 -22.70
C VAL A 135 -3.84 -4.05 -23.35
N ARG A 136 -4.98 -3.36 -23.51
CA ARG A 136 -6.17 -3.92 -24.21
C ARG A 136 -5.85 -4.34 -25.64
N ALA A 137 -5.05 -3.54 -26.36
CA ALA A 137 -4.65 -3.85 -27.74
C ALA A 137 -3.63 -5.01 -27.80
N LEU A 138 -2.72 -5.11 -26.84
CA LEU A 138 -1.63 -6.10 -26.82
C LEU A 138 -2.04 -7.45 -26.22
N ALA A 139 -3.01 -7.45 -25.28
CA ALA A 139 -3.40 -8.64 -24.53
C ALA A 139 -3.81 -9.84 -25.41
N PRO A 140 -4.58 -9.69 -26.51
CA PRO A 140 -4.90 -10.83 -27.39
C PRO A 140 -3.66 -11.53 -27.94
N VAL A 141 -2.63 -10.77 -28.30
CA VAL A 141 -1.36 -11.30 -28.83
C VAL A 141 -0.58 -12.03 -27.74
N TRP A 142 -0.49 -11.46 -26.53
CA TRP A 142 0.15 -12.12 -25.40
C TRP A 142 -0.53 -13.45 -25.04
N ARG A 143 -1.87 -13.46 -25.06
CA ARG A 143 -2.68 -14.66 -24.79
C ARG A 143 -2.48 -15.76 -25.83
N ALA A 144 -2.42 -15.38 -27.11
CA ALA A 144 -2.19 -16.34 -28.20
C ALA A 144 -0.78 -16.93 -28.17
N ALA A 145 0.22 -16.14 -27.78
CA ALA A 145 1.61 -16.60 -27.76
C ALA A 145 1.88 -17.59 -26.63
N SER A 146 1.50 -17.25 -25.39
CA SER A 146 1.73 -18.09 -24.21
C SER A 146 1.36 -17.33 -22.93
N TYR A 147 0.18 -17.61 -22.40
CA TYR A 147 -0.31 -16.98 -21.19
C TYR A 147 -0.64 -18.04 -20.14
N THR A 148 -0.06 -17.90 -18.96
CA THR A 148 -0.05 -18.91 -17.89
C THR A 148 -0.90 -18.48 -16.70
N ALA A 149 -1.13 -19.41 -15.76
CA ALA A 149 -1.78 -19.09 -14.49
C ALA A 149 -0.97 -18.06 -13.67
N THR A 150 0.36 -18.09 -13.76
CA THR A 150 1.24 -17.10 -13.12
C THR A 150 1.02 -15.71 -13.72
N ASP A 151 0.94 -15.60 -15.05
CA ASP A 151 0.63 -14.33 -15.71
C ASP A 151 -0.72 -13.78 -15.24
N ALA A 152 -1.73 -14.65 -15.10
CA ALA A 152 -3.05 -14.26 -14.59
C ALA A 152 -3.00 -13.74 -13.14
N SER A 153 -2.20 -14.36 -12.27
CA SER A 153 -1.99 -13.89 -10.91
C SER A 153 -1.26 -12.54 -10.85
N ASP A 154 -0.21 -12.37 -11.66
CA ASP A 154 0.54 -11.10 -11.73
C ASP A 154 -0.35 -9.96 -12.22
N TRP A 155 -1.19 -10.21 -13.22
CA TRP A 155 -2.18 -9.23 -13.70
C TRP A 155 -3.26 -8.96 -12.67
N ALA A 156 -3.74 -9.96 -11.93
CA ALA A 156 -4.70 -9.74 -10.84
C ALA A 156 -4.13 -8.79 -9.76
N GLY A 157 -2.87 -9.00 -9.36
CA GLY A 157 -2.20 -8.10 -8.41
C GLY A 157 -1.98 -6.70 -8.97
N PHE A 158 -1.61 -6.59 -10.24
CA PHE A 158 -1.48 -5.29 -10.91
C PHE A 158 -2.82 -4.52 -10.96
N LEU A 159 -3.89 -5.17 -11.42
CA LEU A 159 -5.22 -4.56 -11.51
C LEU A 159 -5.77 -4.17 -10.14
N MET A 160 -5.51 -4.98 -9.12
CA MET A 160 -5.82 -4.64 -7.73
C MET A 160 -5.10 -3.34 -7.34
N GLY A 161 -3.78 -3.24 -7.58
CA GLY A 161 -3.01 -2.02 -7.31
C GLY A 161 -3.60 -0.79 -7.99
N GLU A 162 -3.92 -0.87 -9.28
CA GLU A 162 -4.51 0.24 -10.04
C GLU A 162 -5.89 0.68 -9.53
N ALA A 163 -6.73 -0.29 -9.16
CA ALA A 163 -8.05 0.00 -8.60
C ALA A 163 -7.92 0.71 -7.24
N LEU A 164 -7.01 0.23 -6.38
CA LEU A 164 -6.76 0.82 -5.06
C LEU A 164 -6.14 2.22 -5.15
N ILE A 165 -5.24 2.47 -6.10
CA ILE A 165 -4.71 3.82 -6.36
C ILE A 165 -5.85 4.77 -6.72
N SER A 166 -6.81 4.31 -7.55
CA SER A 166 -7.97 5.11 -7.96
C SER A 166 -8.90 5.39 -6.79
N ALA A 167 -9.22 4.36 -5.98
CA ALA A 167 -10.03 4.49 -4.78
C ALA A 167 -9.42 5.47 -3.75
N ARG A 168 -8.12 5.34 -3.49
CA ARG A 168 -7.36 6.24 -2.60
C ARG A 168 -7.38 7.68 -3.09
N SER A 169 -7.13 7.89 -4.38
CA SER A 169 -6.95 9.21 -4.96
C SER A 169 -8.27 9.88 -5.37
N ARG A 170 -9.41 9.18 -5.17
CA ARG A 170 -10.75 9.61 -5.60
C ARG A 170 -10.80 9.93 -7.11
N THR A 171 -10.04 9.19 -7.91
CA THR A 171 -10.02 9.34 -9.37
C THR A 171 -10.83 8.23 -10.04
N PRO A 172 -11.32 8.45 -11.28
CA PRO A 172 -12.01 7.41 -12.04
C PRO A 172 -11.15 6.15 -12.19
N LEU A 173 -11.77 4.98 -12.03
CA LEU A 173 -11.08 3.71 -12.26
C LEU A 173 -10.70 3.58 -13.73
N VAL A 174 -9.42 3.32 -13.98
CA VAL A 174 -8.89 3.06 -15.33
C VAL A 174 -9.19 1.63 -15.82
N VAL A 175 -9.56 0.73 -14.91
CA VAL A 175 -9.77 -0.70 -15.15
C VAL A 175 -11.27 -1.07 -15.18
N SER A 176 -11.69 -1.78 -16.22
CA SER A 176 -13.06 -2.28 -16.41
C SER A 176 -13.21 -3.75 -15.97
N PRO A 177 -14.45 -4.25 -15.78
CA PRO A 177 -14.68 -5.68 -15.58
C PRO A 177 -14.14 -6.54 -16.73
N GLN A 178 -14.23 -6.06 -17.97
CA GLN A 178 -13.73 -6.76 -19.15
C GLN A 178 -12.21 -6.87 -19.13
N ASP A 179 -11.49 -5.82 -18.69
CA ASP A 179 -10.02 -5.89 -18.53
C ASP A 179 -9.64 -6.95 -17.50
N GLN A 180 -10.42 -7.04 -16.42
CA GLN A 180 -10.20 -8.02 -15.38
C GLN A 180 -10.33 -9.45 -15.90
N LEU A 181 -11.38 -9.75 -16.66
CA LEU A 181 -11.56 -11.07 -17.28
C LEU A 181 -10.49 -11.37 -18.35
N LEU A 182 -10.12 -10.35 -19.14
CA LEU A 182 -9.10 -10.48 -20.18
C LEU A 182 -7.70 -10.75 -19.60
N LEU A 183 -7.34 -10.08 -18.52
CA LEU A 183 -5.99 -10.03 -17.99
C LEU A 183 -5.77 -10.89 -16.74
N ALA A 184 -6.75 -11.09 -15.88
CA ALA A 184 -6.64 -11.95 -14.68
C ALA A 184 -7.27 -13.34 -14.89
N GLY A 185 -7.84 -13.59 -16.07
CA GLY A 185 -8.50 -14.83 -16.42
C GLY A 185 -9.96 -14.90 -15.95
N PRO A 186 -10.58 -16.10 -15.97
CA PRO A 186 -11.98 -16.25 -15.64
C PRO A 186 -12.28 -15.87 -14.20
N GLU A 187 -13.54 -15.48 -13.98
CA GLU A 187 -14.06 -15.15 -12.66
C GLU A 187 -13.79 -16.31 -11.67
N PRO A 188 -13.15 -16.02 -10.52
CA PRO A 188 -12.91 -17.01 -9.50
C PRO A 188 -14.20 -17.38 -8.76
N PRO A 189 -14.17 -18.42 -7.89
CA PRO A 189 -15.26 -18.68 -6.96
C PRO A 189 -15.59 -17.43 -6.11
N SER A 190 -16.85 -17.30 -5.69
CA SER A 190 -17.33 -16.26 -4.76
C SER A 190 -16.47 -16.18 -3.48
N LEU A 191 -16.48 -15.03 -2.80
CA LEU A 191 -15.78 -14.84 -1.52
C LEU A 191 -16.17 -15.90 -0.48
N GLU A 192 -17.44 -16.26 -0.39
CA GLU A 192 -17.96 -17.28 0.53
C GLU A 192 -17.36 -18.66 0.23
N ALA A 193 -17.34 -19.05 -1.04
CA ALA A 193 -16.76 -20.31 -1.48
C ALA A 193 -15.24 -20.34 -1.26
N LEU A 194 -14.54 -19.21 -1.46
CA LEU A 194 -13.11 -19.09 -1.19
C LEU A 194 -12.81 -19.23 0.31
N LEU A 195 -13.55 -18.52 1.17
CA LEU A 195 -13.44 -18.61 2.62
C LEU A 195 -13.70 -20.05 3.10
N ALA A 196 -14.81 -20.66 2.68
CA ALA A 196 -15.15 -22.04 3.03
C ALA A 196 -14.13 -23.05 2.49
N SER A 197 -13.42 -22.75 1.41
CA SER A 197 -12.33 -23.59 0.90
C SER A 197 -11.08 -23.49 1.78
N LEU A 198 -10.75 -22.29 2.26
CA LEU A 198 -9.61 -22.06 3.16
C LEU A 198 -9.84 -22.67 4.54
N GLU A 199 -11.05 -22.53 5.09
CA GLU A 199 -11.42 -23.12 6.39
C GLU A 199 -11.38 -24.65 6.38
N ARG A 200 -11.71 -25.29 5.24
CA ARG A 200 -11.67 -26.76 5.09
C ARG A 200 -10.27 -27.32 4.85
N SER A 201 -9.30 -26.48 4.48
CA SER A 201 -7.94 -26.95 4.18
C SER A 201 -7.21 -27.26 5.48
N VAL A 202 -7.15 -28.55 5.83
CA VAL A 202 -6.53 -29.09 7.07
C VAL A 202 -5.02 -28.89 7.15
N ASP A 203 -4.32 -28.80 6.01
CA ASP A 203 -2.87 -28.57 5.99
C ASP A 203 -2.55 -27.07 5.88
N GLU A 204 -2.19 -26.48 7.01
CA GLU A 204 -1.82 -25.07 7.15
C GLU A 204 -0.46 -24.74 6.50
N SER A 205 0.39 -25.75 6.26
CA SER A 205 1.71 -25.59 5.66
C SER A 205 1.72 -25.67 4.13
N ASN A 206 0.57 -26.02 3.52
CA ASN A 206 0.50 -26.24 2.08
C ASN A 206 0.47 -24.92 1.28
N LEU A 207 1.65 -24.54 0.79
CA LEU A 207 1.86 -23.35 -0.06
C LEU A 207 1.09 -23.35 -1.38
N SER A 208 0.67 -24.50 -1.89
CA SER A 208 -0.17 -24.55 -3.09
C SER A 208 -1.55 -23.91 -2.84
N VAL A 209 -2.04 -23.97 -1.59
CA VAL A 209 -3.30 -23.33 -1.18
C VAL A 209 -3.15 -21.82 -1.18
N LEU A 210 -2.01 -21.30 -0.69
CA LEU A 210 -1.69 -19.87 -0.75
C LEU A 210 -1.68 -19.40 -2.21
N GLY A 211 -0.90 -20.06 -3.08
CA GLY A 211 -0.80 -19.71 -4.50
C GLY A 211 -2.15 -19.75 -5.22
N ALA A 212 -2.98 -20.76 -4.95
CA ALA A 212 -4.30 -20.90 -5.54
C ALA A 212 -5.31 -19.84 -5.06
N SER A 213 -5.13 -19.30 -3.85
CA SER A 213 -6.07 -18.36 -3.22
C SER A 213 -5.74 -16.89 -3.50
N MET A 214 -4.47 -16.56 -3.75
CA MET A 214 -4.05 -15.17 -3.97
C MET A 214 -4.69 -14.54 -5.21
N ARG A 215 -4.77 -15.24 -6.35
CA ARG A 215 -5.44 -14.69 -7.55
C ARG A 215 -6.92 -14.40 -7.31
N PRO A 216 -7.74 -15.34 -6.79
CA PRO A 216 -9.10 -15.07 -6.36
C PRO A 216 -9.24 -13.88 -5.42
N TYR A 217 -8.38 -13.79 -4.40
CA TYR A 217 -8.37 -12.68 -3.45
C TYR A 217 -8.17 -11.32 -4.16
N MET A 218 -7.10 -11.19 -4.95
CA MET A 218 -6.78 -9.94 -5.65
C MET A 218 -7.86 -9.56 -6.68
N PHE A 219 -8.46 -10.56 -7.32
CA PHE A 219 -9.61 -10.36 -8.21
C PHE A 219 -10.80 -9.74 -7.45
N HIS A 220 -11.19 -10.31 -6.30
CA HIS A 220 -12.30 -9.78 -5.52
C HIS A 220 -12.02 -8.38 -4.98
N VAL A 221 -10.81 -8.08 -4.50
CA VAL A 221 -10.43 -6.73 -4.07
C VAL A 221 -10.58 -5.71 -5.21
N THR A 222 -10.17 -6.08 -6.43
CA THR A 222 -10.35 -5.22 -7.62
C THR A 222 -11.85 -4.96 -7.89
N SER A 223 -12.69 -5.99 -7.80
CA SER A 223 -14.14 -5.87 -7.99
C SER A 223 -14.80 -5.01 -6.92
N LEU A 224 -14.41 -5.18 -5.66
CA LEU A 224 -14.92 -4.39 -4.53
C LEU A 224 -14.48 -2.92 -4.61
N SER A 225 -13.26 -2.65 -5.09
CA SER A 225 -12.80 -1.27 -5.36
C SER A 225 -13.68 -0.58 -6.39
N ARG A 226 -14.08 -1.29 -7.45
CA ARG A 226 -15.03 -0.78 -8.44
C ARG A 226 -16.41 -0.56 -7.85
N GLN A 227 -16.92 -1.51 -7.09
CA GLN A 227 -18.20 -1.37 -6.39
C GLN A 227 -18.20 -0.15 -5.45
N LEU A 228 -17.12 0.06 -4.70
CA LEU A 228 -16.94 1.23 -3.84
C LEU A 228 -17.04 2.54 -4.65
N TYR A 229 -16.39 2.62 -5.82
CA TYR A 229 -16.49 3.78 -6.70
C TYR A 229 -17.90 3.96 -7.26
N ASP A 230 -18.47 2.92 -7.87
CA ASP A 230 -19.76 3.03 -8.57
C ASP A 230 -20.92 3.37 -7.63
N THR A 231 -20.84 2.97 -6.35
CA THR A 231 -21.97 3.06 -5.40
C THR A 231 -21.78 4.05 -4.26
N ILE A 232 -20.56 4.46 -3.93
CA ILE A 232 -20.28 5.26 -2.73
C ILE A 232 -19.37 6.47 -3.03
N THR A 233 -18.17 6.24 -3.58
CA THR A 233 -17.09 7.25 -3.64
C THR A 233 -16.96 7.95 -4.99
N GLY A 234 -17.55 7.43 -6.06
CA GLY A 234 -17.44 7.98 -7.40
C GLY A 234 -18.27 9.24 -7.60
N ASP A 235 -17.92 10.02 -8.61
CA ASP A 235 -18.54 11.34 -8.85
C ASP A 235 -20.06 11.23 -9.06
N PHE A 236 -20.51 10.20 -9.80
CA PHE A 236 -21.94 9.94 -9.96
C PHE A 236 -22.61 9.53 -8.65
N ALA A 237 -22.02 8.63 -7.87
CA ALA A 237 -22.55 8.24 -6.55
C ALA A 237 -22.64 9.44 -5.59
N ARG A 238 -21.74 10.42 -5.71
CA ARG A 238 -21.75 11.69 -4.96
C ARG A 238 -22.90 12.62 -5.28
N THR A 239 -23.50 12.51 -6.47
CA THR A 239 -24.69 13.28 -6.81
C THR A 239 -25.97 12.76 -6.13
N ASN A 240 -25.92 11.57 -5.53
CA ASN A 240 -27.05 10.92 -4.91
C ASN A 240 -26.86 10.81 -3.38
N PRO A 241 -27.96 10.70 -2.61
CA PRO A 241 -27.89 10.36 -1.20
C PRO A 241 -27.15 9.03 -0.99
N LEU A 242 -26.35 8.96 0.08
CA LEU A 242 -25.62 7.74 0.43
C LEU A 242 -26.57 6.54 0.62
N SER A 243 -26.31 5.46 -0.12
CA SER A 243 -27.10 4.23 -0.02
C SER A 243 -26.63 3.37 1.16
N GLU A 244 -27.47 3.25 2.18
CA GLU A 244 -27.24 2.37 3.33
C GLU A 244 -26.96 0.92 2.91
N VAL A 245 -27.72 0.41 1.93
CA VAL A 245 -27.58 -0.96 1.43
C VAL A 245 -26.23 -1.16 0.76
N ALA A 246 -25.73 -0.17 0.02
CA ALA A 246 -24.42 -0.24 -0.61
C ALA A 246 -23.30 -0.33 0.44
N VAL A 247 -23.38 0.48 1.51
CA VAL A 247 -22.42 0.44 2.63
C VAL A 247 -22.46 -0.91 3.34
N LEU A 248 -23.65 -1.42 3.65
CA LEU A 248 -23.82 -2.73 4.30
C LEU A 248 -23.24 -3.88 3.46
N ASN A 249 -23.54 -3.93 2.17
CA ASN A 249 -23.03 -4.97 1.28
C ASN A 249 -21.51 -4.93 1.15
N LEU A 250 -20.93 -3.73 1.06
CA LEU A 250 -19.49 -3.57 1.00
C LEU A 250 -18.83 -3.96 2.34
N LEU A 251 -19.42 -3.56 3.47
CA LEU A 251 -18.94 -3.91 4.80
C LEU A 251 -18.93 -5.43 5.01
N ASP A 252 -20.02 -6.11 4.67
CA ASP A 252 -20.13 -7.58 4.71
C ASP A 252 -19.07 -8.26 3.84
N SER A 253 -18.82 -7.73 2.63
CA SER A 253 -17.75 -8.23 1.76
C SER A 253 -16.35 -7.99 2.34
N LEU A 254 -16.13 -6.84 2.98
CA LEU A 254 -14.85 -6.51 3.62
C LEU A 254 -14.56 -7.40 4.83
N TYR A 255 -15.58 -7.77 5.62
CA TYR A 255 -15.40 -8.77 6.68
C TYR A 255 -14.96 -10.13 6.12
N LYS A 256 -15.55 -10.59 5.01
CA LYS A 256 -15.11 -11.83 4.34
C LYS A 256 -13.69 -11.73 3.81
N VAL A 257 -13.35 -10.62 3.16
CA VAL A 257 -11.97 -10.34 2.68
C VAL A 257 -10.98 -10.34 3.84
N HIS A 258 -11.34 -9.75 4.98
CA HIS A 258 -10.53 -9.77 6.19
C HIS A 258 -10.35 -11.19 6.73
N SER A 259 -11.43 -11.97 6.87
CA SER A 259 -11.34 -13.37 7.33
C SER A 259 -10.45 -14.23 6.41
N ILE A 260 -10.56 -14.04 5.09
CA ILE A 260 -9.68 -14.69 4.12
C ILE A 260 -8.23 -14.24 4.34
N LEU A 261 -7.99 -12.93 4.48
CA LEU A 261 -6.66 -12.39 4.73
C LEU A 261 -6.05 -12.99 6.00
N SER A 262 -6.78 -13.03 7.12
CA SER A 262 -6.28 -13.60 8.38
C SER A 262 -5.85 -15.05 8.20
N LEU A 263 -6.68 -15.90 7.57
CA LEU A 263 -6.32 -17.29 7.30
C LEU A 263 -5.09 -17.43 6.40
N LEU A 264 -4.90 -16.52 5.44
CA LEU A 264 -3.71 -16.53 4.59
C LEU A 264 -2.47 -16.07 5.36
N LEU A 265 -2.58 -15.06 6.22
CA LEU A 265 -1.48 -14.57 7.05
C LEU A 265 -1.03 -15.61 8.07
N ASP A 266 -1.96 -16.32 8.71
CA ASP A 266 -1.62 -17.39 9.67
C ASP A 266 -0.79 -18.50 9.00
N ARG A 267 -1.16 -18.88 7.78
CA ARG A 267 -0.39 -19.84 6.97
C ARG A 267 0.98 -19.30 6.57
N ILE A 268 1.05 -18.02 6.19
CA ILE A 268 2.32 -17.37 5.85
C ILE A 268 3.24 -17.34 7.07
N ASP A 269 2.72 -17.03 8.25
CA ASP A 269 3.51 -16.99 9.49
C ASP A 269 4.14 -18.34 9.82
N ILE A 270 3.41 -19.46 9.60
CA ILE A 270 3.96 -20.82 9.76
C ILE A 270 5.17 -21.03 8.85
N VAL A 271 5.10 -20.55 7.61
CA VAL A 271 6.19 -20.69 6.62
C VAL A 271 7.36 -19.75 6.93
N THR A 272 7.07 -18.49 7.28
CA THR A 272 8.08 -17.45 7.46
C THR A 272 8.78 -17.48 8.81
N ASN A 273 8.18 -18.15 9.81
CA ASN A 273 8.77 -18.34 11.14
C ASN A 273 9.38 -19.74 11.34
N ALA A 274 9.47 -20.55 10.28
CA ALA A 274 10.10 -21.86 10.35
C ALA A 274 11.60 -21.76 10.72
N PRO A 275 12.17 -22.73 11.46
CA PRO A 275 13.58 -22.71 11.86
C PRO A 275 14.52 -22.56 10.65
N GLY A 276 15.32 -21.50 10.63
CA GLY A 276 16.25 -21.18 9.52
C GLY A 276 15.72 -20.14 8.52
N ALA A 277 14.48 -19.67 8.65
CA ALA A 277 13.95 -18.54 7.89
C ALA A 277 14.51 -17.22 8.46
N ASN A 278 15.54 -16.66 7.82
CA ASN A 278 15.97 -15.30 8.10
C ASN A 278 15.17 -14.33 7.22
N PRO A 279 14.67 -13.20 7.77
CA PRO A 279 13.98 -12.20 6.96
C PRO A 279 14.91 -11.72 5.83
N PRO A 280 14.47 -11.78 4.56
CA PRO A 280 15.31 -11.44 3.43
C PRO A 280 15.62 -9.94 3.44
N VAL A 281 16.90 -9.64 3.25
CA VAL A 281 17.45 -8.28 3.22
C VAL A 281 17.09 -7.59 1.89
N VAL A 282 17.23 -8.33 0.79
CA VAL A 282 16.94 -7.91 -0.58
C VAL A 282 16.21 -9.04 -1.28
N ILE A 283 15.35 -8.68 -2.24
CA ILE A 283 14.77 -9.60 -3.21
C ILE A 283 15.88 -10.00 -4.21
N GLN A 284 16.78 -10.90 -3.81
CA GLN A 284 17.80 -11.46 -4.72
C GLN A 284 17.35 -12.79 -5.32
N ASP A 285 16.61 -13.60 -4.57
CA ASP A 285 16.09 -14.89 -5.02
C ASP A 285 14.56 -14.94 -4.90
N ALA A 286 13.91 -15.59 -5.86
CA ALA A 286 12.50 -15.96 -5.80
C ALA A 286 12.30 -17.15 -4.83
N SER A 287 12.85 -17.03 -3.62
CA SER A 287 12.64 -18.01 -2.57
C SER A 287 11.15 -18.01 -2.19
N ILE A 288 10.68 -19.16 -1.75
CA ILE A 288 9.30 -19.34 -1.30
C ILE A 288 8.96 -18.33 -0.18
N ASP A 289 9.90 -18.06 0.72
CA ASP A 289 9.76 -17.08 1.80
C ASP A 289 9.53 -15.66 1.26
N VAL A 290 10.31 -15.21 0.27
CA VAL A 290 10.14 -13.89 -0.36
C VAL A 290 8.77 -13.78 -1.04
N VAL A 291 8.33 -14.83 -1.74
CA VAL A 291 7.03 -14.85 -2.41
C VAL A 291 5.89 -14.82 -1.39
N ALA A 292 5.99 -15.58 -0.29
CA ALA A 292 5.00 -15.60 0.78
C ALA A 292 4.90 -14.22 1.48
N ARG A 293 6.03 -13.59 1.80
CA ARG A 293 6.07 -12.24 2.37
C ARG A 293 5.48 -11.18 1.44
N ALA A 294 5.80 -11.24 0.15
CA ALA A 294 5.22 -10.35 -0.85
C ALA A 294 3.69 -10.57 -0.98
N ALA A 295 3.23 -11.82 -0.91
CA ALA A 295 1.81 -12.16 -0.92
C ALA A 295 1.10 -11.61 0.34
N ALA A 296 1.70 -11.74 1.52
CA ALA A 296 1.18 -11.15 2.76
C ALA A 296 1.02 -9.64 2.63
N TYR A 297 2.08 -8.93 2.20
CA TYR A 297 2.00 -7.49 1.95
C TYR A 297 0.91 -7.14 0.93
N GLY A 298 0.84 -7.86 -0.19
CA GLY A 298 -0.19 -7.67 -1.21
C GLY A 298 -1.60 -7.86 -0.66
N GLY A 299 -1.81 -8.86 0.21
CA GLY A 299 -3.06 -9.09 0.91
C GLY A 299 -3.43 -7.93 1.85
N CYS A 300 -2.52 -7.56 2.75
CA CYS A 300 -2.72 -6.45 3.68
C CYS A 300 -2.97 -5.12 2.94
N PHE A 301 -2.22 -4.85 1.87
CA PHE A 301 -2.42 -3.70 0.99
C PHE A 301 -3.79 -3.75 0.30
N GLY A 302 -4.22 -4.93 -0.14
CA GLY A 302 -5.53 -5.19 -0.72
C GLY A 302 -6.68 -4.77 0.18
N PHE A 303 -6.71 -5.31 1.39
CA PHE A 303 -7.73 -5.02 2.40
C PHE A 303 -7.69 -3.55 2.84
N SER A 304 -6.54 -3.07 3.30
CA SER A 304 -6.37 -1.70 3.79
C SER A 304 -6.67 -0.65 2.70
N GLY A 305 -6.36 -0.94 1.44
CA GLY A 305 -6.64 -0.05 0.32
C GLY A 305 -8.14 0.20 0.06
N LEU A 306 -9.05 -0.67 0.54
CA LEU A 306 -10.50 -0.48 0.43
C LEU A 306 -11.11 0.23 1.63
N VAL A 307 -10.65 -0.15 2.83
CA VAL A 307 -11.30 0.25 4.09
C VAL A 307 -11.12 1.74 4.37
N LEU A 308 -9.91 2.28 4.20
CA LEU A 308 -9.65 3.68 4.52
C LEU A 308 -10.37 4.66 3.57
N PRO A 309 -10.39 4.43 2.24
CA PRO A 309 -11.21 5.25 1.34
C PRO A 309 -12.71 5.21 1.67
N LEU A 310 -13.26 4.04 2.04
CA LEU A 310 -14.63 3.93 2.50
C LEU A 310 -14.86 4.77 3.76
N TYR A 311 -14.01 4.62 4.78
CA TYR A 311 -14.10 5.39 6.02
C TYR A 311 -14.08 6.91 5.77
N ARG A 312 -13.10 7.39 5.00
CA ARG A 312 -12.93 8.82 4.69
C ARG A 312 -14.09 9.38 3.89
N GLU A 313 -14.70 8.59 3.00
CA GLU A 313 -15.91 9.01 2.29
C GLU A 313 -17.10 9.11 3.23
N LEU A 314 -17.31 8.15 4.13
CA LEU A 314 -18.40 8.22 5.11
C LEU A 314 -18.26 9.40 6.07
N GLN A 315 -17.04 9.77 6.46
CA GLN A 315 -16.77 10.99 7.22
C GLN A 315 -17.08 12.25 6.40
N TYR A 316 -16.63 12.30 5.14
CA TYR A 316 -16.89 13.42 4.26
C TYR A 316 -18.40 13.65 4.04
N ARG A 317 -19.15 12.58 3.79
CA ARG A 317 -20.61 12.63 3.58
C ARG A 317 -21.37 13.09 4.82
N ASP A 318 -20.91 12.77 6.02
CA ASP A 318 -21.52 13.29 7.25
C ASP A 318 -21.52 14.81 7.35
N ILE A 319 -20.43 15.42 6.87
CA ILE A 319 -20.21 16.86 6.94
C ILE A 319 -20.89 17.56 5.76
N SER A 320 -20.87 16.91 4.59
CA SER A 320 -21.28 17.53 3.31
C SER A 320 -22.74 17.27 2.91
N ASP A 321 -23.36 16.16 3.32
CA ASP A 321 -24.73 15.85 2.95
C ASP A 321 -25.70 16.74 3.76
N ALA A 322 -26.05 17.90 3.19
CA ALA A 322 -27.00 18.86 3.76
C ALA A 322 -28.48 18.38 3.72
N THR A 323 -28.72 17.15 3.25
CA THR A 323 -30.09 16.64 3.08
C THR A 323 -30.76 16.36 4.43
N PRO A 324 -32.01 16.81 4.63
CA PRO A 324 -32.78 16.48 5.82
C PRO A 324 -33.09 14.97 5.83
N GLN A 325 -32.28 14.21 6.56
CA GLN A 325 -32.51 12.79 6.82
C GLN A 325 -33.27 12.60 8.13
N SER A 326 -34.15 11.59 8.15
CA SER A 326 -34.81 11.16 9.39
C SER A 326 -33.77 10.84 10.47
N GLU A 327 -34.09 11.11 11.73
CA GLU A 327 -33.19 10.84 12.86
C GLU A 327 -32.76 9.36 12.90
N ARG A 328 -33.70 8.45 12.61
CA ARG A 328 -33.42 7.01 12.50
C ARG A 328 -32.39 6.68 11.41
N THR A 329 -32.43 7.34 10.26
CA THR A 329 -31.45 7.15 9.18
C THR A 329 -30.08 7.64 9.62
N ARG A 330 -30.01 8.79 10.29
CA ARG A 330 -28.76 9.36 10.83
C ARG A 330 -28.12 8.45 11.85
N ASP A 331 -28.90 7.89 12.78
CA ASP A 331 -28.37 6.98 13.80
C ASP A 331 -27.84 5.68 13.19
N ARG A 332 -28.51 5.13 12.18
CA ARG A 332 -28.03 3.96 11.44
C ARG A 332 -26.72 4.26 10.70
N MET A 333 -26.63 5.40 10.02
CA MET A 333 -25.38 5.80 9.34
C MET A 333 -24.23 6.02 10.34
N ARG A 334 -24.51 6.59 11.52
CA ARG A 334 -23.52 6.72 12.59
C ARG A 334 -23.01 5.36 13.06
N MET A 335 -23.90 4.39 13.22
CA MET A 335 -23.53 3.02 13.58
C MET A 335 -22.64 2.37 12.50
N LEU A 336 -23.03 2.46 11.23
CA LEU A 336 -22.23 1.91 10.12
C LEU A 336 -20.86 2.56 10.03
N ARG A 337 -20.78 3.88 10.24
CA ARG A 337 -19.49 4.57 10.30
C ARG A 337 -18.63 4.08 11.45
N GLY A 338 -19.20 3.84 12.62
CA GLY A 338 -18.50 3.22 13.75
C GLY A 338 -17.94 1.83 13.39
N GLN A 339 -18.72 1.01 12.67
CA GLN A 339 -18.26 -0.31 12.21
C GLN A 339 -17.11 -0.19 11.20
N VAL A 340 -17.24 0.71 10.20
CA VAL A 340 -16.18 0.96 9.21
C VAL A 340 -14.94 1.57 9.87
N HIS A 341 -15.10 2.41 10.88
CA HIS A 341 -14.00 2.96 11.67
C HIS A 341 -13.22 1.86 12.39
N ASN A 342 -13.91 0.97 13.10
CA ASN A 342 -13.27 -0.18 13.75
C ASN A 342 -12.52 -1.06 12.73
N LEU A 343 -13.11 -1.24 11.55
CA LEU A 343 -12.47 -1.96 10.46
C LEU A 343 -11.24 -1.21 9.92
N ALA A 344 -11.25 0.13 9.90
CA ALA A 344 -10.11 0.94 9.50
C ALA A 344 -8.97 0.85 10.52
N VAL A 345 -9.27 0.88 11.82
CA VAL A 345 -8.27 0.61 12.88
C VAL A 345 -7.62 -0.75 12.66
N LEU A 346 -8.42 -1.79 12.41
CA LEU A 346 -7.92 -3.12 12.08
C LEU A 346 -7.08 -3.13 10.79
N GLY A 347 -7.53 -2.46 9.73
CA GLY A 347 -6.79 -2.31 8.48
C GLY A 347 -5.44 -1.62 8.64
N GLY A 348 -5.31 -0.67 9.56
CA GLY A 348 -4.05 -0.03 9.91
C GLY A 348 -3.05 -1.02 10.53
N ARG A 349 -3.53 -1.85 11.46
CA ARG A 349 -2.74 -2.93 12.09
C ARG A 349 -2.31 -3.98 11.07
N GLU A 350 -3.23 -4.42 10.21
CA GLU A 350 -2.92 -5.39 9.16
C GLU A 350 -1.93 -4.83 8.13
N LEU A 351 -2.03 -3.54 7.77
CA LEU A 351 -1.05 -2.92 6.90
C LEU A 351 0.33 -2.80 7.58
N ALA A 352 0.38 -2.42 8.85
CA ALA A 352 1.64 -2.40 9.60
C ALA A 352 2.28 -3.80 9.64
N ARG A 353 1.49 -4.85 9.92
CA ARG A 353 1.93 -6.25 9.82
C ARG A 353 2.45 -6.58 8.42
N GLY A 354 1.71 -6.18 7.39
CA GLY A 354 2.08 -6.25 5.98
C GLY A 354 3.46 -5.64 5.67
N ILE A 355 3.70 -4.41 6.13
CA ILE A 355 4.95 -3.68 5.94
C ILE A 355 6.11 -4.42 6.61
N ARG A 356 5.91 -4.99 7.80
CA ARG A 356 6.94 -5.77 8.51
C ARG A 356 7.36 -7.05 7.78
N TYR A 357 6.53 -7.60 6.90
CA TYR A 357 6.94 -8.73 6.05
C TYR A 357 7.89 -8.30 4.93
N LEU A 358 7.87 -7.04 4.51
CA LEU A 358 8.71 -6.59 3.40
C LEU A 358 10.18 -6.48 3.83
N PRO A 359 11.12 -6.81 2.93
CA PRO A 359 12.51 -6.40 3.09
C PRO A 359 12.59 -4.89 3.27
N LYS A 360 13.45 -4.41 4.18
CA LYS A 360 13.67 -2.97 4.40
C LYS A 360 14.05 -2.23 3.11
N ILE A 361 14.64 -2.94 2.13
CA ILE A 361 15.10 -2.39 0.85
C ILE A 361 14.03 -2.35 -0.26
N HIS A 362 12.77 -2.72 0.02
CA HIS A 362 11.70 -2.62 -0.99
C HIS A 362 11.20 -1.17 -1.16
N TYR A 363 12.06 -0.27 -1.65
CA TYR A 363 11.74 1.13 -1.92
C TYR A 363 11.02 1.28 -3.27
N SER A 364 9.73 0.94 -3.31
CA SER A 364 8.89 1.31 -4.44
C SER A 364 8.16 2.61 -4.11
N PRO A 365 8.48 3.75 -4.77
CA PRO A 365 7.74 5.01 -4.62
C PRO A 365 6.22 4.87 -4.79
N THR A 366 5.78 3.80 -5.47
CA THR A 366 4.39 3.45 -5.76
C THR A 366 3.50 3.36 -4.52
N HIS A 367 4.07 3.07 -3.35
CA HIS A 367 3.30 2.90 -2.11
C HIS A 367 3.33 4.13 -1.18
N TRP A 368 4.10 5.17 -1.53
CA TRP A 368 4.30 6.36 -0.69
C TRP A 368 3.00 6.99 -0.19
N ALA A 369 2.11 7.32 -1.12
CA ALA A 369 0.86 7.99 -0.78
C ALA A 369 -0.06 7.09 0.08
N THR A 370 0.01 5.77 -0.07
CA THR A 370 -0.74 4.85 0.80
C THR A 370 -0.15 4.80 2.20
N THR A 371 1.17 4.62 2.33
CA THR A 371 1.86 4.60 3.63
C THR A 371 1.63 5.91 4.39
N ARG A 372 1.79 7.05 3.72
CA ARG A 372 1.53 8.36 4.32
C ARG A 372 0.08 8.51 4.79
N MET A 373 -0.89 8.14 3.96
CA MET A 373 -2.31 8.24 4.30
C MET A 373 -2.67 7.44 5.55
N TRP A 374 -2.09 6.24 5.66
CA TRP A 374 -2.28 5.37 6.81
C TRP A 374 -1.54 5.89 8.05
N ALA A 375 -0.31 6.38 7.89
CA ALA A 375 0.45 7.03 8.95
C ALA A 375 -0.31 8.22 9.56
N GLU A 376 -0.93 9.07 8.72
CA GLU A 376 -1.81 10.16 9.18
C GLU A 376 -2.98 9.61 9.99
N PHE A 377 -3.69 8.60 9.46
CA PHE A 377 -4.83 7.99 10.14
C PHE A 377 -4.46 7.39 11.51
N VAL A 378 -3.39 6.60 11.61
CA VAL A 378 -3.01 5.97 12.89
C VAL A 378 -2.50 6.98 13.92
N ALA A 379 -1.85 8.06 13.46
CA ALA A 379 -1.48 9.16 14.34
C ALA A 379 -2.72 9.89 14.88
N GLU A 380 -3.77 10.06 14.07
CA GLU A 380 -5.05 10.63 14.52
C GLU A 380 -5.73 9.69 15.54
N GLN A 381 -5.67 8.37 15.34
CA GLN A 381 -6.21 7.42 16.30
C GLN A 381 -5.49 7.49 17.65
N ALA A 382 -4.16 7.56 17.66
CA ALA A 382 -3.38 7.67 18.90
C ALA A 382 -3.70 8.95 19.70
N GLU A 383 -4.11 10.03 19.03
CA GLU A 383 -4.54 11.27 19.69
C GLU A 383 -5.96 11.18 20.26
N LEU A 384 -6.88 10.53 19.54
CA LEU A 384 -8.27 10.36 19.97
C LEU A 384 -8.38 9.51 21.24
N ASP A 385 -7.42 8.60 21.47
CA ASP A 385 -7.31 7.81 22.69
C ASP A 385 -6.89 8.65 23.92
N GLY A 386 -6.73 9.98 23.76
CA GLY A 386 -6.72 10.94 24.87
C GLY A 386 -5.51 10.86 25.78
N GLY A 387 -4.39 10.29 25.30
CA GLY A 387 -3.18 10.10 26.09
C GLY A 387 -3.20 8.87 27.01
N ALA A 388 -4.17 7.96 26.84
CA ALA A 388 -4.08 6.64 27.44
C ALA A 388 -2.79 5.94 26.99
N PRO A 389 -2.13 5.15 27.86
CA PRO A 389 -0.93 4.41 27.47
C PRO A 389 -1.26 3.50 26.28
N LEU A 390 -0.54 3.67 25.17
CA LEU A 390 -0.67 2.79 24.01
C LEU A 390 -0.28 1.37 24.40
N SER A 391 -0.98 0.39 23.86
CA SER A 391 -0.54 -1.01 23.98
C SER A 391 0.82 -1.19 23.28
N PRO A 392 1.63 -2.19 23.69
CA PRO A 392 2.89 -2.51 23.00
C PRO A 392 2.72 -2.76 21.50
N GLU A 393 1.61 -3.40 21.12
CA GLU A 393 1.29 -3.65 19.72
C GLU A 393 0.99 -2.35 18.95
N ALA A 394 0.20 -1.45 19.54
CA ALA A 394 -0.11 -0.17 18.92
C ALA A 394 1.14 0.71 18.76
N ALA A 395 2.02 0.74 19.77
CA ALA A 395 3.30 1.43 19.68
C ALA A 395 4.19 0.86 18.54
N ARG A 396 4.24 -0.48 18.42
CA ARG A 396 4.98 -1.15 17.34
C ARG A 396 4.41 -0.86 15.95
N ASP A 397 3.09 -0.74 15.83
CA ASP A 397 2.46 -0.36 14.56
C ASP A 397 2.78 1.08 14.16
N LEU A 398 2.77 2.04 15.11
CA LEU A 398 3.20 3.42 14.86
C LEU A 398 4.67 3.51 14.45
N GLU A 399 5.55 2.78 15.15
CA GLU A 399 6.98 2.67 14.82
C GLU A 399 7.17 2.13 13.40
N THR A 400 6.40 1.10 13.01
CA THR A 400 6.44 0.54 11.65
C THR A 400 6.12 1.59 10.58
N PHE A 401 5.12 2.44 10.81
CA PHE A 401 4.79 3.52 9.86
C PHE A 401 5.86 4.61 9.83
N ALA A 402 6.43 4.99 10.98
CA ALA A 402 7.50 5.97 11.05
C ALA A 402 8.74 5.49 10.27
N ASP A 403 9.15 4.24 10.47
CA ASP A 403 10.26 3.61 9.76
C ASP A 403 9.97 3.52 8.26
N ALA A 404 8.78 3.08 7.86
CA ALA A 404 8.39 3.02 6.46
C ALA A 404 8.45 4.39 5.77
N LEU A 405 8.04 5.47 6.46
CA LEU A 405 8.15 6.83 5.94
C LEU A 405 9.60 7.31 5.79
N LYS A 406 10.47 7.01 6.76
CA LYS A 406 11.91 7.32 6.67
C LYS A 406 12.56 6.59 5.51
N LEU A 407 12.27 5.30 5.38
CA LEU A 407 12.74 4.43 4.31
C LEU A 407 12.31 4.95 2.93
N LEU A 408 11.05 5.34 2.77
CA LEU A 408 10.58 5.95 1.53
C LEU A 408 11.21 7.31 1.26
N GLY A 409 11.58 8.05 2.31
CA GLY A 409 12.36 9.29 2.22
C GLY A 409 13.78 9.12 1.70
N TYR A 410 14.30 7.89 1.64
CA TYR A 410 15.51 7.60 0.85
C TYR A 410 15.29 7.94 -0.63
N SER A 411 14.11 7.60 -1.17
CA SER A 411 13.81 7.69 -2.61
C SER A 411 13.18 9.02 -3.01
N LEU A 412 12.33 9.55 -2.14
CA LEU A 412 11.52 10.73 -2.39
C LEU A 412 12.02 11.91 -1.57
N GLU A 413 11.72 13.14 -2.00
CA GLU A 413 12.07 14.37 -1.28
C GLU A 413 11.22 14.57 -0.01
N ALA A 414 11.04 13.52 0.80
CA ALA A 414 10.23 13.48 2.01
C ALA A 414 10.59 14.58 3.02
N ALA A 415 11.89 14.83 3.25
CA ALA A 415 12.32 15.91 4.15
C ALA A 415 12.16 17.33 3.55
N SER A 416 11.90 17.45 2.25
CA SER A 416 11.50 18.75 1.66
C SER A 416 10.01 19.03 1.81
N THR A 417 9.22 18.05 2.28
CA THR A 417 7.79 18.16 2.55
C THR A 417 7.59 18.32 4.06
N PRO A 418 7.42 19.55 4.59
CA PRO A 418 7.36 19.79 6.04
C PRO A 418 6.32 18.94 6.75
N GLN A 419 5.22 18.61 6.06
CA GLN A 419 4.14 17.79 6.59
C GLN A 419 4.58 16.34 6.85
N THR A 420 5.47 15.79 6.04
CA THR A 420 5.97 14.43 6.20
C THR A 420 6.93 14.32 7.38
N PHE A 421 7.83 15.29 7.52
CA PHE A 421 8.74 15.32 8.67
C PHE A 421 7.97 15.48 9.98
N ALA A 422 7.02 16.43 10.03
CA ALA A 422 6.14 16.60 11.20
C ALA A 422 5.32 15.33 11.51
N LEU A 423 4.90 14.57 10.49
CA LEU A 423 4.20 13.31 10.71
C LEU A 423 5.11 12.23 11.31
N ILE A 424 6.36 12.12 10.86
CA ILE A 424 7.35 11.20 11.45
C ILE A 424 7.58 11.57 12.92
N GLU A 425 7.87 12.83 13.21
CA GLU A 425 8.07 13.30 14.59
C GLU A 425 6.84 13.05 15.47
N ARG A 426 5.63 13.26 14.93
CA ARG A 426 4.37 12.99 15.61
C ARG A 426 4.24 11.51 15.98
N LEU A 427 4.49 10.59 15.04
CA LEU A 427 4.45 9.15 15.30
C LEU A 427 5.48 8.73 16.36
N GLU A 428 6.72 9.19 16.24
CA GLU A 428 7.79 8.89 17.19
C GLU A 428 7.50 9.45 18.59
N GLY A 429 6.88 10.64 18.67
CA GLY A 429 6.42 11.22 19.92
C GLY A 429 5.42 10.31 20.65
N HIS A 430 4.45 9.74 19.93
CA HIS A 430 3.51 8.79 20.51
C HIS A 430 4.20 7.50 20.99
N VAL A 431 5.14 6.96 20.21
CA VAL A 431 5.92 5.77 20.59
C VAL A 431 6.74 6.03 21.85
N ASN A 432 7.46 7.15 21.91
CA ASN A 432 8.28 7.52 23.07
C ASN A 432 7.43 7.70 24.33
N ASN A 433 6.27 8.35 24.23
CA ASN A 433 5.35 8.50 25.35
C ASN A 433 4.84 7.14 25.88
N ALA A 434 4.56 6.19 24.97
CA ALA A 434 4.15 4.84 25.35
C ALA A 434 5.27 4.09 26.10
N LEU A 435 6.52 4.19 25.62
CA LEU A 435 7.67 3.58 26.27
C LEU A 435 7.90 4.15 27.67
N VAL A 436 7.86 5.49 27.82
CA VAL A 436 8.00 6.14 29.14
C VAL A 436 6.90 5.66 30.10
N ALA A 437 5.65 5.56 29.64
CA ALA A 437 4.54 5.06 30.45
C ALA A 437 4.74 3.61 30.93
N MET A 438 5.42 2.75 30.14
CA MET A 438 5.73 1.37 30.53
C MET A 438 6.85 1.26 31.58
N PHE A 439 7.77 2.23 31.63
CA PHE A 439 8.92 2.21 32.55
C PHE A 439 8.73 3.08 33.81
N LEU A 440 7.64 3.84 33.91
CA LEU A 440 7.29 4.50 35.16
C LEU A 440 6.93 3.44 36.22
N PRO A 441 7.62 3.40 37.37
CA PRO A 441 7.23 2.51 38.45
C PRO A 441 5.79 2.85 38.86
N ILE A 442 4.96 1.82 39.00
CA ILE A 442 3.68 1.93 39.70
C ILE A 442 4.04 2.32 41.13
N VAL A 443 4.08 3.63 41.40
CA VAL A 443 4.18 4.13 42.77
C VAL A 443 2.86 3.75 43.41
N ASP A 444 2.89 2.70 44.24
CA ASP A 444 1.77 2.30 45.07
C ASP A 444 1.13 3.54 45.70
N ALA A 445 -0.17 3.69 45.49
CA ALA A 445 -0.96 4.71 46.14
C ALA A 445 -0.72 4.65 47.66
N PRO A 446 -0.59 5.79 48.36
CA PRO A 446 -0.29 5.78 49.78
C PRO A 446 -1.43 5.07 50.52
N TRP A 447 -1.03 4.06 51.29
CA TRP A 447 -1.81 3.41 52.34
C TRP A 447 -2.82 4.37 52.97
N GLY A 448 -4.09 4.00 52.87
CA GLY A 448 -5.19 4.72 53.50
C GLY A 448 -4.89 4.94 54.98
N GLN A 449 -5.01 6.19 55.40
CA GLN A 449 -5.26 6.56 56.78
C GLN A 449 -6.48 5.77 57.26
N SER A 450 -6.25 4.83 58.18
CA SER A 450 -7.31 4.24 58.98
C SER A 450 -7.79 5.29 59.98
N ASP A 451 -8.83 6.03 59.63
CA ASP A 451 -9.66 6.72 60.61
C ASP A 451 -10.41 5.65 61.42
N GLY A 452 -9.92 5.42 62.63
CA GLY A 452 -10.44 4.47 63.60
C GLY A 452 -10.49 5.06 65.00
N ASP A 453 -11.07 6.24 65.15
CA ASP A 453 -11.46 6.77 66.46
C ASP A 453 -12.75 6.07 66.94
N MET A 454 -12.57 4.95 67.63
CA MET A 454 -13.57 4.40 68.56
C MET A 454 -13.44 5.09 69.92
N VAL A 455 -14.32 6.04 70.22
CA VAL A 455 -14.59 6.48 71.59
C VAL A 455 -15.99 6.02 71.97
N LEU A 456 -16.12 4.91 72.68
CA LEU A 456 -17.22 4.63 73.60
C LEU A 456 -16.78 3.56 74.62
N HIS A 457 -16.58 3.96 75.88
CA HIS A 457 -17.13 3.24 77.04
C HIS A 457 -17.09 4.13 78.28
N PRO A 458 -18.24 4.38 78.94
CA PRO A 458 -18.29 4.71 80.34
C PRO A 458 -18.41 3.44 81.19
N ASP A 459 -17.90 3.56 82.41
CA ASP A 459 -17.88 2.58 83.48
C ASP A 459 -19.25 1.94 83.77
N ASN A 460 -19.25 0.62 84.01
CA ASN A 460 -19.98 0.00 85.12
C ASN A 460 -19.53 -1.46 85.32
N PHE A 461 -18.96 -1.67 86.52
CA PHE A 461 -18.53 -2.90 87.21
C PHE A 461 -17.20 -3.56 86.82
#